data_AF-A0A023BUB3-F1
#
_entry.id   AF-A0A023BUB3-F1
#
_cell.length_a   1.000
_cell.length_b   1.000
_cell.length_c   1.000
_cell.angle_alpha   90.00
_cell.angle_beta   90.00
_cell.angle_gamma   90.00
#
_symmetry.space_group_name_H-M   'P 1'
#
loop_
_entity.id
_entity.type
_entity.pdbx_description
1 polymer ?
#
loop_
_entity_poly.entity_id
_entity_poly.type
_entity_poly.pdbx_seq_one_letter_code
_entity_poly.pdbx_strand_id
1 'polypeptide(L)'
;MEIDLTSQILIQELAIWMDGGSIKLKCTNQKKQEFEIEFVQNVNWEILEFQKLPGRIYLNENLIPKRSVMEKKIIESLETALFTNSSDIEETIFKEKINYVKSEQFILDSNKIQIRKR
;
A
#
# COMPACT_ATOMS: atom_id res chain seq x y z
N MET A 1 7.28 15.42 -10.45
CA MET A 1 8.10 15.59 -9.23
C MET A 1 8.29 14.22 -8.63
N GLU A 2 9.52 13.87 -8.24
CA GLU A 2 9.80 12.61 -7.54
C GLU A 2 9.53 12.80 -6.04
N ILE A 3 8.82 11.87 -5.42
CA ILE A 3 8.52 11.90 -3.99
C ILE A 3 9.76 11.44 -3.24
N ASP A 4 10.19 12.23 -2.25
CA ASP A 4 11.27 11.81 -1.37
C ASP A 4 10.76 10.83 -0.32
N LEU A 5 11.03 9.55 -0.56
CA LEU A 5 10.74 8.47 0.37
C LEU A 5 11.91 8.21 1.34
N THR A 6 13.06 8.86 1.19
CA THR A 6 14.23 8.61 2.05
C THR A 6 14.19 9.38 3.37
N SER A 7 13.47 10.49 3.39
CA SER A 7 13.19 11.25 4.61
C SER A 7 12.09 10.59 5.44
N GLN A 8 12.03 10.92 6.75
CA GLN A 8 11.00 10.41 7.64
C GLN A 8 9.59 10.71 7.11
N ILE A 9 8.75 9.68 7.11
CA ILE A 9 7.35 9.75 6.70
C ILE A 9 6.47 9.91 7.94
N LEU A 10 5.53 10.84 7.86
CA LEU A 10 4.42 10.98 8.81
C LEU A 10 3.15 10.48 8.13
N ILE A 11 2.50 9.48 8.72
CA ILE A 11 1.20 8.99 8.29
C ILE A 11 0.14 9.82 9.02
N GLN A 12 -0.56 10.65 8.26
CA GLN A 12 -1.56 11.58 8.78
C GLN A 12 -2.92 10.92 8.97
N GLU A 13 -3.25 9.98 8.07
CA GLU A 13 -4.53 9.30 8.03
C GLU A 13 -4.34 7.89 7.48
N LEU A 14 -5.04 6.92 8.05
CA LEU A 14 -5.20 5.57 7.52
C LEU A 14 -6.69 5.32 7.29
N ALA A 15 -7.10 5.16 6.04
CA ALA A 15 -8.46 4.82 5.67
C ALA A 15 -8.55 3.33 5.32
N ILE A 16 -9.49 2.62 5.95
CA ILE A 16 -9.75 1.19 5.70
C ILE A 16 -10.98 1.06 4.81
N TRP A 17 -10.89 0.21 3.80
CA TRP A 17 -11.94 -0.03 2.83
C TRP A 17 -12.65 -1.36 3.11
N MET A 18 -13.97 -1.39 2.92
CA MET A 18 -14.80 -2.59 3.07
C MET A 18 -14.82 -3.48 1.83
N ASP A 19 -13.79 -3.39 0.98
CA ASP A 19 -13.65 -4.13 -0.28
C ASP A 19 -12.89 -5.46 -0.11
N GLY A 20 -12.70 -5.90 1.14
CA GLY A 20 -11.78 -6.99 1.49
C GLY A 20 -10.52 -6.51 2.22
N GLY A 21 -10.48 -5.25 2.62
CA GLY A 21 -9.46 -4.70 3.50
C GLY A 21 -8.33 -3.99 2.77
N SER A 22 -8.64 -3.27 1.68
CA SER A 22 -7.69 -2.28 1.17
C SER A 22 -7.47 -1.20 2.24
N ILE A 23 -6.26 -0.66 2.31
CA ILE A 23 -5.99 0.53 3.13
C ILE A 23 -5.33 1.61 2.27
N LYS A 24 -5.66 2.86 2.58
CA LYS A 24 -5.04 4.04 1.98
C LYS A 24 -4.41 4.88 3.09
N LEU A 25 -3.13 5.17 2.93
CA LEU A 25 -2.36 6.03 3.81
C LEU A 25 -2.24 7.40 3.15
N LYS A 26 -2.59 8.47 3.89
CA LYS A 26 -2.18 9.83 3.53
C LYS A 26 -0.92 10.17 4.30
N CYS A 27 0.11 10.52 3.56
CA CYS A 27 1.45 10.70 4.09
C CYS A 27 1.98 12.09 3.77
N THR A 28 2.79 12.61 4.67
CA THR A 28 3.63 13.78 4.44
C THR A 28 5.08 13.43 4.78
N ASN A 29 6.04 13.94 4.01
CA ASN A 29 7.46 13.82 4.34
C ASN A 29 8.04 15.14 4.90
N GLN A 30 9.33 15.11 5.29
CA GLN A 30 10.01 16.30 5.84
C GLN A 30 10.08 17.47 4.84
N LYS A 31 10.02 17.20 3.54
CA LYS A 31 9.95 18.20 2.47
C LYS A 31 8.54 18.77 2.27
N LYS A 32 7.57 18.40 3.13
CA LYS A 32 6.16 18.77 3.04
C LYS A 32 5.51 18.31 1.73
N GLN A 33 6.03 17.25 1.12
CA GLN A 33 5.38 16.61 -0.01
C GLN A 33 4.28 15.70 0.54
N GLU A 34 3.06 15.91 0.06
CA GLU A 34 1.91 15.06 0.35
C GLU A 34 1.81 13.96 -0.71
N PHE A 35 1.53 12.74 -0.26
CA PHE A 35 1.36 11.60 -1.14
C PHE A 35 0.49 10.52 -0.49
N GLU A 36 -0.09 9.68 -1.33
CA GLU A 36 -0.92 8.57 -0.92
C GLU A 36 -0.25 7.24 -1.26
N ILE A 37 -0.24 6.33 -0.28
CA ILE A 37 0.15 4.94 -0.51
C ILE A 37 -1.08 4.07 -0.27
N GLU A 38 -1.41 3.22 -1.23
CA GLU A 38 -2.55 2.33 -1.13
C GLU A 38 -2.10 0.87 -1.23
N PHE A 39 -2.51 0.08 -0.26
CA PHE A 39 -2.39 -1.37 -0.27
C PHE A 39 -3.75 -1.95 -0.63
N VAL A 40 -3.85 -2.51 -1.83
CA VAL A 40 -5.10 -3.09 -2.33
C VAL A 40 -5.32 -4.45 -1.70
N GLN A 41 -6.57 -4.75 -1.34
CA GLN A 41 -7.05 -5.99 -0.74
C GLN A 41 -6.49 -7.23 -1.46
N ASN A 42 -6.27 -8.30 -0.69
CA ASN A 42 -5.66 -9.55 -1.13
C ASN A 42 -6.56 -10.77 -0.81
N VAL A 43 -7.88 -10.58 -0.81
CA VAL A 43 -8.87 -11.61 -0.50
C VAL A 43 -9.72 -12.00 -1.71
N ASN A 44 -10.13 -11.01 -2.52
CA ASN A 44 -10.87 -11.20 -3.76
C ASN A 44 -9.95 -10.97 -4.95
N TRP A 45 -9.74 -11.99 -5.77
CA TRP A 45 -8.81 -11.93 -6.91
C TRP A 45 -9.51 -11.64 -8.24
N GLU A 46 -10.85 -11.59 -8.24
CA GLU A 46 -11.64 -11.28 -9.42
C GLU A 46 -11.92 -9.77 -9.47
N ILE A 47 -11.53 -9.14 -10.57
CA ILE A 47 -11.73 -7.71 -10.80
C ILE A 47 -12.21 -7.42 -12.22
N LEU A 48 -12.84 -6.26 -12.38
CA LEU A 48 -13.08 -5.65 -13.68
C LEU A 48 -11.83 -4.88 -14.14
N GLU A 49 -11.67 -4.72 -15.46
CA GLU A 49 -10.48 -4.11 -16.06
C GLU A 49 -10.14 -2.68 -15.57
N PHE A 50 -11.12 -1.94 -15.06
CA PHE A 50 -10.96 -0.57 -14.55
C PHE A 50 -10.65 -0.51 -13.04
N GLN A 51 -10.69 -1.65 -12.35
CA GLN A 51 -10.42 -1.71 -10.91
C GLN A 51 -8.91 -1.89 -10.65
N LYS A 52 -8.49 -1.52 -9.43
CA LYS A 52 -7.11 -1.73 -9.00
C LYS A 52 -6.83 -3.22 -8.82
N LEU A 53 -5.58 -3.59 -9.10
CA LEU A 53 -5.12 -4.98 -9.00
C LEU A 53 -5.03 -5.41 -7.53
N PRO A 54 -5.70 -6.51 -7.13
CA PRO A 54 -5.62 -7.06 -5.78
C PRO A 54 -4.19 -7.44 -5.37
N GLY A 55 -3.87 -7.26 -4.08
CA GLY A 55 -2.56 -7.55 -3.52
C GLY A 55 -1.43 -6.74 -4.16
N ARG A 56 -1.70 -5.47 -4.51
CA ARG A 56 -0.73 -4.53 -5.09
C ARG A 56 -0.64 -3.25 -4.29
N ILE A 57 0.49 -2.55 -4.47
CA ILE A 57 0.74 -1.24 -3.91
C ILE A 57 0.60 -0.19 -5.01
N TYR A 58 -0.04 0.92 -4.68
CA TYR A 58 -0.11 2.11 -5.51
C TYR A 58 0.48 3.31 -4.77
N LEU A 59 1.22 4.16 -5.48
CA LEU A 59 1.73 5.45 -4.99
C LEU A 59 1.12 6.56 -5.84
N ASN A 60 0.33 7.44 -5.24
CA ASN A 60 -0.45 8.46 -5.96
C ASN A 60 -1.16 7.86 -7.20
N GLU A 61 -1.92 6.79 -6.98
CA GLU A 61 -2.67 6.06 -8.02
C GLU A 61 -1.81 5.37 -9.10
N ASN A 62 -0.48 5.42 -9.00
CA ASN A 62 0.42 4.72 -9.91
C ASN A 62 0.77 3.33 -9.35
N LEU A 63 0.59 2.30 -10.16
CA LEU A 63 0.91 0.93 -9.80
C LEU A 63 2.41 0.76 -9.56
N ILE A 64 2.79 0.27 -8.38
CA ILE A 64 4.17 -0.06 -8.07
C ILE A 64 4.47 -1.50 -8.53
N PRO A 65 5.55 -1.72 -9.32
CA PRO A 65 5.95 -3.06 -9.72
C PRO A 65 6.43 -3.88 -8.51
N LYS A 66 6.05 -5.16 -8.47
CA LYS A 66 6.44 -6.07 -7.38
C LYS A 66 7.94 -6.22 -7.29
N ARG A 67 8.50 -6.24 -6.08
CA ARG A 67 9.95 -6.40 -5.81
C ARG A 67 10.84 -5.37 -6.48
N SER A 68 10.28 -4.26 -6.92
CA SER A 68 11.04 -3.14 -7.46
C SER A 68 11.82 -2.42 -6.36
N VAL A 69 12.82 -1.63 -6.79
CA VAL A 69 13.52 -0.71 -5.88
C VAL A 69 12.55 0.26 -5.22
N MET A 70 11.51 0.71 -5.94
CA MET A 70 10.49 1.60 -5.41
C MET A 70 9.64 0.93 -4.33
N GLU A 71 9.20 -0.32 -4.53
CA GLU A 71 8.49 -1.09 -3.49
C GLU A 71 9.34 -1.19 -2.22
N LYS A 72 10.61 -1.58 -2.36
CA LYS A 72 11.52 -1.70 -1.20
C LYS A 72 11.64 -0.39 -0.44
N LYS A 73 11.87 0.72 -1.15
CA LYS A 73 11.93 2.06 -0.54
C LYS A 73 10.64 2.40 0.21
N ILE A 74 9.47 2.18 -0.41
CA ILE A 74 8.18 2.44 0.24
C ILE A 74 8.07 1.64 1.55
N ILE A 75 8.37 0.35 1.51
CA ILE A 75 8.24 -0.53 2.67
C ILE A 75 9.23 -0.15 3.78
N GLU A 76 10.52 0.02 3.45
CA GLU A 76 11.56 0.40 4.42
C GLU A 76 11.22 1.73 5.11
N SER A 77 10.71 2.72 4.35
CA SER A 77 10.33 4.01 4.90
C SER A 77 9.08 3.93 5.75
N LEU A 78 8.10 3.11 5.36
CA LEU A 78 6.88 2.90 6.12
C LEU A 78 7.12 2.16 7.44
N GLU A 79 8.13 1.29 7.53
CA GLU A 79 8.48 0.62 8.78
C GLU A 79 8.99 1.55 9.88
N THR A 80 9.52 2.71 9.48
CA THR A 80 10.02 3.75 10.40
C THR A 80 9.11 4.97 10.44
N ALA A 81 7.96 4.92 9.77
CA ALA A 81 7.01 6.01 9.73
C ALA A 81 6.32 6.20 11.08
N LEU A 82 5.96 7.45 11.37
CA LEU A 82 5.20 7.79 12.58
C LEU A 82 3.77 8.12 12.22
N PHE A 83 2.83 7.60 12.99
CA PHE A 83 1.43 7.99 12.89
C PHE A 83 1.20 9.28 13.68
N THR A 84 0.50 10.25 13.10
CA THR A 84 0.11 11.46 13.84
C THR A 84 -1.06 11.19 14.77
N ASN A 85 -1.99 10.35 14.33
CA ASN A 85 -3.15 9.85 15.09
C ASN A 85 -3.52 8.48 14.50
N SER A 86 -3.42 7.44 15.31
CA SER A 86 -3.83 6.07 14.96
C SER A 86 -4.41 5.38 16.19
N SER A 87 -5.28 4.41 15.95
CA SER A 87 -5.68 3.41 16.95
C SER A 87 -4.80 2.16 16.86
N ASP A 88 -4.72 1.39 17.95
CA ASP A 88 -3.99 0.11 17.98
C ASP A 88 -4.45 -0.87 16.88
N ILE A 89 -5.73 -0.82 16.53
CA ILE A 89 -6.33 -1.64 15.47
C ILE A 89 -5.78 -1.24 14.10
N GLU A 90 -5.75 0.06 13.80
CA GLU A 90 -5.22 0.58 12.53
C GLU A 90 -3.73 0.23 12.36
N GLU A 91 -2.94 0.37 13.42
CA GLU A 91 -1.52 -0.02 13.39
C GLU A 91 -1.32 -1.53 13.19
N THR A 92 -2.20 -2.35 13.78
CA THR A 92 -2.17 -3.80 13.57
C THR A 92 -2.46 -4.14 12.11
N ILE A 93 -3.53 -3.58 11.54
CA ILE A 93 -3.90 -3.79 10.14
C ILE A 93 -2.77 -3.31 9.21
N PHE A 94 -2.18 -2.15 9.51
CA PHE A 94 -1.03 -1.63 8.77
C PHE A 94 0.16 -2.61 8.79
N LYS A 95 0.54 -3.12 9.97
CA LYS A 95 1.62 -4.11 10.10
C LYS A 95 1.33 -5.39 9.32
N GLU A 96 0.08 -5.85 9.31
CA GLU A 96 -0.32 -7.01 8.49
C GLU A 96 -0.10 -6.76 6.99
N LYS A 97 -0.39 -5.56 6.48
CA LYS A 97 -0.13 -5.21 5.07
C LYS A 97 1.36 -5.17 4.74
N ILE A 98 2.19 -4.61 5.62
CA ILE A 98 3.64 -4.62 5.46
C ILE A 98 4.18 -6.07 5.45
N ASN A 99 3.74 -6.89 6.40
CA ASN A 99 4.13 -8.30 6.49
C ASN A 99 3.70 -9.10 5.27
N TYR A 100 2.48 -8.88 4.77
CA TYR A 100 1.99 -9.51 3.55
C TYR A 100 2.92 -9.19 2.37
N VAL A 101 3.23 -7.92 2.12
CA VAL A 101 4.10 -7.51 1.01
C VAL A 101 5.48 -8.16 1.11
N LYS A 102 6.01 -8.30 2.32
CA LYS A 102 7.32 -8.97 2.55
C LYS A 102 7.28 -10.47 2.35
N SER A 103 6.12 -11.11 2.48
CA SER A 103 5.97 -12.57 2.36
C SER A 103 6.25 -13.08 0.94
N GLU A 104 6.56 -14.36 0.82
CA GLU A 104 6.59 -15.07 -0.48
C GLU A 104 5.20 -15.13 -1.13
N GLN A 105 4.16 -15.18 -0.29
CA GLN A 105 2.76 -15.27 -0.74
C GLN A 105 2.38 -14.08 -1.63
N PHE A 106 2.90 -12.88 -1.34
CA PHE A 106 2.72 -11.70 -2.19
C PHE A 106 3.18 -11.92 -3.64
N ILE A 107 4.20 -12.74 -3.87
CA ILE A 107 4.67 -13.07 -5.22
C ILE A 107 3.78 -14.12 -5.86
N LEU A 108 3.49 -15.19 -5.13
CA LEU A 108 2.68 -16.32 -5.60
C LEU A 108 1.25 -15.90 -5.95
N ASP A 109 0.68 -14.97 -5.17
CA ASP A 109 -0.68 -14.46 -5.35
C ASP A 109 -0.89 -13.68 -6.66
N SER A 110 0.18 -13.21 -7.31
CA SER A 110 0.08 -12.52 -8.60
C SER A 110 -0.64 -13.35 -9.66
N ASN A 111 -0.50 -14.68 -9.57
CA ASN A 111 -1.10 -15.63 -10.52
C ASN A 111 -2.58 -15.88 -10.26
N LYS A 112 -3.13 -15.39 -9.13
CA LYS A 112 -4.54 -15.55 -8.78
C LYS A 112 -5.44 -14.51 -9.44
N ILE A 113 -4.88 -13.37 -9.86
CA ILE A 113 -5.65 -12.24 -10.38
C ILE A 113 -6.36 -12.63 -11.67
N GLN A 114 -7.68 -12.49 -11.68
CA GLN A 114 -8.53 -12.74 -12.83
C GLN A 114 -9.21 -11.44 -13.25
N ILE A 115 -8.90 -10.97 -14.44
CA ILE A 115 -9.46 -9.74 -15.00
C ILE A 115 -10.60 -10.10 -15.93
N ARG A 116 -11.82 -9.68 -15.59
CA ARG A 116 -12.98 -9.81 -16.45
C ARG A 116 -13.13 -8.55 -17.30
N LYS A 117 -13.31 -8.75 -18.60
CA LYS A 117 -13.75 -7.69 -19.51
C LYS A 117 -15.25 -7.47 -19.31
N ARG A 118 -15.68 -6.22 -19.50
CA ARG A 118 -17.10 -5.87 -19.48
C ARG A 118 -17.85 -6.50 -20.63
#